data_AF-A0A924RTG0-F1
#
_entry.id   AF-A0A924RTG0-F1
#
_cell.length_a   1.000
_cell.length_b   1.000
_cell.length_c   1.000
_cell.angle_alpha   90.00
_cell.angle_beta   90.00
_cell.angle_gamma   90.00
#
_symmetry.space_group_name_H-M   'P 1'
#
loop_
_entity.id
_entity.type
_entity.pdbx_description
1 polymer ?
#
loop_
_entity_poly.entity_id
_entity_poly.type
_entity_poly.pdbx_seq_one_letter_code
_entity_poly.pdbx_strand_id
1 'polypeptide(L)'
;LQITGVSSFWPVFPLYFIGVIGLVSHFVIGPMRLIQAPMEAGNVDEVERIMNSVWYPQLLYKPVRSTYYTIKGNMAMMKQDFDSAEKYLKQSNDIGSPMPEAVGANKLQLGMMCMQKGDMKQGETYVRAALRLGISDKESLAVAYLSMTQIFMNKRQFKAAKDFFRKAKECKPKTKQVLDQIKEIEKYISRMPG
;
A
#
# COMPACT_ATOMS: atom_id res chain seq x y z
N LEU A 1 60.25 -30.68 -4.94
CA LEU A 1 59.42 -29.46 -5.06
C LEU A 1 58.88 -29.11 -3.68
N GLN A 2 59.44 -28.08 -3.02
CA GLN A 2 58.83 -27.51 -1.83
C GLN A 2 57.63 -26.67 -2.29
N ILE A 3 56.42 -27.04 -1.86
CA ILE A 3 55.21 -26.24 -2.05
C ILE A 3 55.25 -25.11 -1.01
N THR A 4 56.15 -24.14 -1.21
CA THR A 4 56.15 -22.88 -0.44
C THR A 4 55.12 -21.96 -1.06
N GLY A 5 53.89 -22.17 -0.67
CA GLY A 5 52.74 -21.36 -1.06
C GLY A 5 51.64 -21.55 -0.04
N VAL A 6 51.91 -21.21 1.22
CA VAL A 6 50.83 -20.91 2.16
C VAL A 6 49.96 -19.86 1.46
N SER A 7 48.80 -20.29 0.98
CA SER A 7 47.82 -19.46 0.31
C SER A 7 47.47 -18.32 1.27
N SER A 8 48.10 -17.16 1.06
CA SER A 8 47.79 -15.99 1.86
C SER A 8 46.29 -15.73 1.76
N PHE A 9 45.65 -15.54 2.91
CA PHE A 9 44.21 -15.29 2.99
C PHE A 9 43.79 -14.07 2.16
N TRP A 10 44.66 -13.04 2.13
CA TRP A 10 44.38 -11.75 1.51
C TRP A 10 44.05 -11.80 0.01
N PRO A 11 44.77 -12.56 -0.85
CA PRO A 11 44.35 -12.78 -2.24
C PRO A 11 42.98 -13.43 -2.45
N VAL A 12 42.54 -14.32 -1.55
CA VAL A 12 41.28 -15.08 -1.69
C VAL A 12 40.13 -14.40 -0.94
N PHE A 13 40.44 -13.49 0.00
CA PHE A 13 39.48 -12.73 0.78
C PHE A 13 38.41 -12.01 -0.07
N PRO A 14 38.75 -11.33 -1.19
CA PRO A 14 37.72 -10.73 -2.05
C PRO A 14 36.69 -11.74 -2.57
N LEU A 15 37.09 -12.97 -2.88
CA LEU A 15 36.18 -14.03 -3.35
C LEU A 15 35.25 -14.49 -2.22
N TYR A 16 35.78 -14.72 -1.01
CA TYR A 16 34.96 -15.03 0.17
C TYR A 16 34.02 -13.87 0.52
N PHE A 17 34.50 -12.64 0.43
CA PHE A 17 33.72 -11.44 0.71
C PHE A 17 32.55 -11.28 -0.28
N ILE A 18 32.78 -11.50 -1.58
CA ILE A 18 31.71 -11.54 -2.59
C ILE A 18 30.73 -12.68 -2.31
N GLY A 19 31.23 -13.86 -1.91
CA GLY A 19 30.39 -15.00 -1.53
C GLY A 19 29.47 -14.69 -0.33
N VAL A 20 30.01 -14.03 0.70
CA VAL A 20 29.23 -13.57 1.86
C VAL A 20 28.21 -12.51 1.44
N ILE A 21 28.56 -11.55 0.58
CA ILE A 21 27.60 -10.55 0.05
C ILE A 21 26.48 -11.24 -0.74
N GLY A 22 26.81 -12.21 -1.58
CA GLY A 22 25.84 -12.99 -2.34
C GLY A 22 24.88 -13.76 -1.43
N LEU A 23 25.42 -14.38 -0.38
CA LEU A 23 24.64 -15.11 0.61
C LEU A 23 23.72 -14.17 1.39
N VAL A 24 24.24 -13.05 1.90
CA VAL A 24 23.45 -12.03 2.60
C VAL A 24 22.36 -11.46 1.69
N SER A 25 22.68 -11.14 0.43
CA SER A 25 21.71 -10.62 -0.53
C SER A 25 20.59 -11.62 -0.83
N HIS A 26 20.94 -12.91 -0.93
CA HIS A 26 19.98 -13.99 -1.14
C HIS A 26 19.01 -14.11 0.04
N PHE A 27 19.48 -14.08 1.28
CA PHE A 27 18.60 -14.18 2.45
C PHE A 27 17.83 -12.88 2.75
N VAL A 28 18.37 -11.72 2.39
CA VAL A 28 17.68 -10.43 2.57
C VAL A 28 16.56 -10.24 1.53
N ILE A 29 16.82 -10.51 0.25
CA ILE A 29 15.85 -10.26 -0.84
C ILE A 29 15.00 -11.50 -1.17
N GLY A 30 15.54 -12.70 -0.92
CA GLY A 30 14.96 -13.97 -1.30
C GLY A 30 13.52 -14.18 -0.84
N PRO A 31 13.18 -13.97 0.45
CA PRO A 31 11.82 -14.21 0.95
C PRO A 31 10.76 -13.38 0.21
N MET A 32 11.07 -12.11 -0.07
CA MET A 32 10.13 -11.21 -0.74
C MET A 32 9.85 -11.59 -2.20
N ARG A 33 10.72 -12.38 -2.85
CA ARG A 33 10.45 -12.90 -4.20
C ARG A 33 9.36 -13.97 -4.21
N LEU A 34 9.23 -14.71 -3.11
CA LEU A 34 8.27 -15.81 -2.99
C LEU A 34 6.86 -15.30 -2.67
N ILE A 35 6.68 -14.00 -2.39
CA ILE A 35 5.41 -13.47 -1.90
C ILE A 35 4.35 -13.30 -3.00
N GLN A 36 4.76 -13.20 -4.27
CA GLN A 36 3.84 -12.89 -5.36
C GLN A 36 2.82 -14.01 -5.59
N ALA A 37 3.29 -15.27 -5.72
CA ALA A 37 2.41 -16.42 -5.94
C ALA A 37 1.35 -16.63 -4.84
N PRO A 38 1.68 -16.63 -3.52
CA PRO A 38 0.68 -16.77 -2.48
C PRO A 38 -0.24 -15.55 -2.37
N MET A 39 0.21 -14.33 -2.72
CA MET A 39 -0.67 -13.16 -2.82
C MET A 39 -1.70 -13.32 -3.94
N GLU A 40 -1.28 -13.77 -5.13
CA GLU A 40 -2.18 -14.03 -6.27
C GLU A 40 -3.16 -15.17 -5.99
N ALA A 41 -2.71 -16.19 -5.26
CA ALA A 41 -3.55 -17.30 -4.81
C ALA A 41 -4.46 -16.93 -3.62
N GLY A 42 -4.32 -15.74 -3.04
CA GLY A 42 -5.06 -15.33 -1.83
C GLY A 42 -4.71 -16.16 -0.58
N ASN A 43 -3.56 -16.84 -0.55
CA ASN A 43 -3.11 -17.65 0.58
C ASN A 43 -2.45 -16.77 1.65
N VAL A 44 -3.27 -16.22 2.53
CA VAL A 44 -2.85 -15.28 3.58
C VAL A 44 -1.85 -15.89 4.56
N ASP A 45 -2.01 -17.18 4.89
CA ASP A 45 -1.14 -17.87 5.86
C ASP A 45 0.30 -17.98 5.33
N GLU A 46 0.44 -18.31 4.05
CA GLU A 46 1.75 -18.41 3.40
C GLU A 46 2.40 -17.04 3.23
N VAL A 47 1.62 -16.00 2.92
CA VAL A 47 2.09 -14.61 2.93
C VAL A 47 2.61 -14.23 4.31
N GLU A 48 1.88 -14.54 5.38
CA GLU A 48 2.31 -14.27 6.75
C GLU A 48 3.61 -14.99 7.11
N ARG A 49 3.73 -16.26 6.73
CA ARG A 49 4.94 -17.07 6.94
C ARG A 49 6.15 -16.43 6.28
N ILE A 50 6.02 -16.01 5.03
CA ILE A 50 7.09 -15.33 4.28
C ILE A 50 7.45 -13.99 4.96
N MET A 51 6.46 -13.19 5.33
CA MET A 51 6.67 -11.89 5.97
C MET A 51 7.37 -12.00 7.33
N ASN A 52 7.10 -13.07 8.08
CA ASN A 52 7.73 -13.37 9.36
C ASN A 52 9.16 -13.94 9.22
N SER A 53 9.51 -14.50 8.06
CA SER A 53 10.88 -14.94 7.77
C SER A 53 11.86 -13.77 7.53
N VAL A 54 11.36 -12.56 7.28
CA VAL A 54 12.18 -11.35 7.10
C VAL A 54 12.56 -10.76 8.46
N TRP A 55 13.73 -11.14 8.98
CA TRP A 55 14.18 -10.70 10.31
C TRP A 55 14.67 -9.24 10.33
N TYR A 56 15.26 -8.77 9.23
CA TYR A 56 15.85 -7.43 9.14
C TYR A 56 15.28 -6.64 7.96
N PRO A 57 14.04 -6.11 8.06
CA PRO A 57 13.39 -5.40 6.96
C PRO A 57 14.13 -4.13 6.54
N GLN A 58 14.98 -3.57 7.40
CA GLN A 58 15.78 -2.38 7.07
C GLN A 58 16.88 -2.66 6.02
N LEU A 59 17.34 -3.91 5.89
CA LEU A 59 18.33 -4.31 4.89
C LEU A 59 17.72 -4.47 3.50
N LEU A 60 16.39 -4.53 3.38
CA LEU A 60 15.71 -4.57 2.11
C LEU A 60 16.01 -3.30 1.31
N TYR A 61 16.30 -3.47 0.02
CA TYR A 61 16.38 -2.34 -0.90
C TYR A 61 15.07 -1.54 -0.90
N LYS A 62 15.16 -0.20 -1.04
CA LYS A 62 14.05 0.74 -0.73
C LYS A 62 12.68 0.34 -1.32
N PRO A 63 12.54 -0.01 -2.62
CA PRO A 63 11.26 -0.42 -3.19
C PRO A 63 10.71 -1.70 -2.57
N VAL A 64 11.56 -2.72 -2.34
CA VAL A 64 11.17 -3.98 -1.71
C VAL A 64 10.72 -3.73 -0.27
N ARG A 65 11.41 -2.83 0.43
CA ARG A 65 11.05 -2.41 1.79
C ARG A 65 9.72 -1.68 1.85
N SER A 66 9.45 -0.77 0.91
CA SER A 66 8.16 -0.08 0.78
C SER A 66 7.02 -1.10 0.54
N THR A 67 7.22 -2.05 -0.37
CA THR A 67 6.26 -3.14 -0.60
C THR A 67 6.06 -4.00 0.65
N TYR A 68 7.13 -4.36 1.36
CA TYR A 68 7.04 -5.12 2.63
C TYR A 68 6.12 -4.41 3.64
N TYR A 69 6.34 -3.12 3.88
CA TYR A 69 5.50 -2.37 4.82
C TYR A 69 4.06 -2.17 4.30
N THR A 70 3.86 -2.07 2.99
CA THR A 70 2.52 -2.05 2.39
C THR A 70 1.76 -3.34 2.70
N ILE A 71 2.40 -4.50 2.51
CA ILE A 71 1.80 -5.80 2.79
C ILE A 71 1.49 -5.94 4.28
N LYS A 72 2.42 -5.57 5.17
CA LYS A 72 2.15 -5.53 6.62
C LYS A 72 0.97 -4.63 6.97
N GLY A 73 0.86 -3.47 6.32
CA GLY A 73 -0.26 -2.56 6.45
C GLY A 73 -1.59 -3.23 6.11
N ASN A 74 -1.67 -3.83 4.93
CA ASN A 74 -2.87 -4.55 4.47
C ASN A 74 -3.23 -5.73 5.39
N MET A 75 -2.24 -6.51 5.84
CA MET A 75 -2.48 -7.62 6.79
C MET A 75 -3.02 -7.12 8.12
N ALA A 76 -2.48 -6.02 8.65
CA ALA A 76 -3.00 -5.40 9.86
C ALA A 76 -4.44 -4.90 9.66
N MET A 77 -4.76 -4.32 8.49
CA MET A 77 -6.15 -3.96 8.16
C MET A 77 -7.08 -5.17 8.14
N MET A 78 -6.64 -6.31 7.58
CA MET A 78 -7.42 -7.55 7.58
C MET A 78 -7.69 -8.06 9.00
N LYS A 79 -6.71 -7.88 9.90
CA LYS A 79 -6.83 -8.18 11.33
C LYS A 79 -7.57 -7.09 12.13
N GLN A 80 -8.12 -6.08 11.46
CA GLN A 80 -8.76 -4.89 12.06
C GLN A 80 -7.85 -4.11 13.01
N ASP A 81 -6.54 -4.29 12.93
CA ASP A 81 -5.54 -3.51 13.66
C ASP A 81 -5.22 -2.24 12.85
N PHE A 82 -6.11 -1.25 12.97
CA PHE A 82 -6.01 0.00 12.25
C PHE A 82 -4.85 0.89 12.71
N ASP A 83 -4.28 0.67 13.89
CA ASP A 83 -3.16 1.47 14.39
C ASP A 83 -1.84 0.96 13.81
N SER A 84 -1.63 -0.36 13.82
CA SER A 84 -0.49 -0.97 13.13
C SER A 84 -0.58 -0.76 11.62
N ALA A 85 -1.77 -0.89 11.03
CA ALA A 85 -1.98 -0.65 9.60
C ALA A 85 -1.54 0.76 9.19
N GLU A 86 -1.98 1.77 9.94
CA GLU A 86 -1.64 3.16 9.67
C GLU A 86 -0.13 3.39 9.78
N LYS A 87 0.50 2.84 10.82
CA LYS A 87 1.94 2.91 11.03
C LYS A 87 2.72 2.31 9.86
N TYR A 88 2.38 1.10 9.43
CA TYR A 88 3.09 0.43 8.34
C TYR A 88 2.84 1.10 6.99
N LEU A 89 1.62 1.55 6.70
CA LEU A 89 1.33 2.28 5.47
C LEU A 89 2.04 3.64 5.41
N LYS A 90 2.12 4.37 6.53
CA LYS A 90 2.94 5.60 6.63
C LYS A 90 4.42 5.31 6.38
N GLN A 91 4.97 4.28 7.02
CA GLN A 91 6.36 3.85 6.77
C GLN A 91 6.61 3.51 5.29
N SER A 92 5.70 2.77 4.65
CA SER A 92 5.79 2.48 3.22
C SER A 92 5.83 3.75 2.37
N ASN A 93 4.94 4.71 2.67
CA ASN A 93 4.85 5.97 1.95
C ASN A 93 6.09 6.86 2.16
N ASP A 94 6.65 6.89 3.37
CA ASP A 94 7.84 7.69 3.70
C ASP A 94 9.11 7.14 3.04
N ILE A 95 9.22 5.81 2.90
CA ILE A 95 10.30 5.18 2.13
C ILE A 95 10.22 5.58 0.66
N GLY A 96 9.00 5.76 0.15
CA GLY A 96 8.70 6.00 -1.25
C GLY A 96 8.80 4.71 -2.08
N SER A 97 7.96 4.63 -3.10
CA SER A 97 8.04 3.61 -4.14
C SER A 97 8.35 4.29 -5.47
N PRO A 98 9.17 3.67 -6.34
CA PRO A 98 9.33 4.13 -7.72
C PRO A 98 8.04 3.96 -8.54
N MET A 99 7.00 3.33 -7.98
CA MET A 99 5.69 3.15 -8.61
C MET A 99 4.67 4.13 -8.00
N PRO A 100 4.37 5.25 -8.68
CA PRO A 100 3.40 6.25 -8.21
C PRO A 100 2.02 5.66 -7.92
N GLU A 101 1.60 4.63 -8.66
CA GLU A 101 0.30 3.97 -8.52
C GLU A 101 0.19 3.25 -7.18
N ALA A 102 1.24 2.55 -6.74
CA ALA A 102 1.28 1.87 -5.45
C ALA A 102 1.21 2.89 -4.30
N VAL A 103 1.89 4.02 -4.45
CA VAL A 103 1.81 5.13 -3.49
C VAL A 103 0.40 5.73 -3.46
N GLY A 104 -0.24 5.88 -4.63
CA GLY A 104 -1.62 6.35 -4.75
C GLY A 104 -2.61 5.45 -4.03
N ALA A 105 -2.52 4.13 -4.24
CA ALA A 105 -3.36 3.13 -3.57
C ALA A 105 -3.18 3.16 -2.04
N ASN A 106 -1.94 3.20 -1.55
CA ASN A 106 -1.65 3.28 -0.11
C ASN A 106 -2.24 4.55 0.52
N LYS A 107 -2.16 5.69 -0.17
CA LYS A 107 -2.76 6.94 0.29
C LYS A 107 -4.28 6.88 0.30
N LEU A 108 -4.90 6.23 -0.69
CA LEU A 108 -6.35 6.05 -0.68
C LEU A 108 -6.80 5.23 0.55
N GLN A 109 -6.10 4.13 0.85
CA GLN A 109 -6.38 3.31 2.04
C GLN A 109 -6.22 4.08 3.34
N LEU A 110 -5.11 4.82 3.51
CA LEU A 110 -4.90 5.71 4.65
C LEU A 110 -6.03 6.74 4.79
N GLY A 111 -6.46 7.32 3.66
CA GLY A 111 -7.58 8.25 3.63
C GLY A 111 -8.88 7.63 4.13
N MET A 112 -9.21 6.42 3.66
CA MET A 112 -10.39 5.68 4.11
C MET A 112 -10.32 5.34 5.61
N MET A 113 -9.15 4.94 6.11
CA MET A 113 -8.94 4.67 7.53
C MET A 113 -9.13 5.93 8.39
N CYS A 114 -8.55 7.06 8.00
CA CYS A 114 -8.75 8.33 8.69
C CYS A 114 -10.24 8.71 8.74
N MET A 115 -10.96 8.51 7.64
CA MET A 115 -12.41 8.73 7.60
C MET A 115 -13.19 7.81 8.55
N GLN A 116 -12.81 6.52 8.65
CA GLN A 116 -13.41 5.58 9.61
C GLN A 116 -13.12 5.97 11.06
N LYS A 117 -11.93 6.50 11.35
CA LYS A 117 -11.55 7.06 12.66
C LYS A 117 -12.19 8.43 12.94
N GLY A 118 -12.95 9.00 12.01
CA GLY A 118 -13.60 10.31 12.14
C GLY A 118 -12.72 11.51 11.78
N ASP A 119 -11.44 11.30 11.42
CA ASP A 119 -10.55 12.37 10.96
C ASP A 119 -10.74 12.65 9.46
N MET A 120 -11.80 13.40 9.17
CA MET A 120 -12.14 13.82 7.80
C MET A 120 -11.11 14.79 7.20
N LYS A 121 -10.30 15.49 8.02
CA LYS A 121 -9.29 16.45 7.53
C LYS A 121 -8.06 15.72 6.98
N GLN A 122 -7.54 14.75 7.72
CA GLN A 122 -6.46 13.90 7.22
C GLN A 122 -6.96 13.01 6.09
N GLY A 123 -8.19 12.48 6.20
CA GLY A 123 -8.84 11.71 5.13
C GLY A 123 -8.81 12.47 3.80
N GLU A 124 -9.24 13.73 3.77
CA GLU A 124 -9.19 14.56 2.57
C GLU A 124 -7.78 14.72 2.01
N THR A 125 -6.81 14.98 2.87
CA THR A 125 -5.42 15.21 2.47
C THR A 125 -4.86 13.98 1.76
N TYR A 126 -5.10 12.79 2.31
CA TYR A 126 -4.67 11.53 1.75
C TYR A 126 -5.41 11.17 0.46
N VAL A 127 -6.74 11.27 0.43
CA VAL A 127 -7.52 10.96 -0.79
C VAL A 127 -7.18 11.91 -1.94
N ARG A 128 -6.99 13.21 -1.66
CA ARG A 128 -6.50 14.16 -2.68
C ARG A 128 -5.11 13.81 -3.18
N ALA A 129 -4.22 13.40 -2.28
CA ALA A 129 -2.88 12.99 -2.67
C ALA A 129 -2.90 11.72 -3.52
N ALA A 130 -3.79 10.77 -3.24
CA ALA A 130 -4.03 9.60 -4.09
C ALA A 130 -4.52 10.00 -5.49
N LEU A 131 -5.52 10.88 -5.57
CA LEU A 131 -6.03 11.39 -6.85
C LEU A 131 -4.96 12.13 -7.68
N ARG A 132 -4.07 12.90 -7.02
CA ARG A 132 -2.97 13.60 -7.70
C ARG A 132 -1.89 12.67 -8.26
N LEU A 133 -1.64 11.54 -7.59
CA LEU A 133 -0.66 10.55 -8.05
C LEU A 133 -1.18 9.72 -9.23
N GLY A 134 -2.48 9.78 -9.49
CA GLY A 134 -3.13 9.02 -10.54
C GLY A 134 -3.56 7.64 -10.04
N ILE A 135 -4.85 7.36 -10.18
CA ILE A 135 -5.41 6.04 -9.92
C ILE A 135 -5.78 5.46 -11.29
N SER A 136 -5.05 4.43 -11.72
CA SER A 136 -5.22 3.80 -13.03
C SER A 136 -6.51 2.99 -13.15
N ASP A 137 -6.93 2.38 -12.04
CA ASP A 137 -8.12 1.55 -11.96
C ASP A 137 -9.40 2.39 -11.75
N LYS A 138 -10.42 2.14 -12.57
CA LYS A 138 -11.69 2.89 -12.53
C LYS A 138 -12.49 2.61 -11.26
N GLU A 139 -12.41 1.41 -10.70
CA GLU A 139 -13.08 1.07 -9.43
C GLU A 139 -12.47 1.88 -8.28
N SER A 140 -11.16 1.83 -8.16
CA SER A 140 -10.40 2.56 -7.14
C SER A 140 -10.55 4.07 -7.29
N LEU A 141 -10.62 4.57 -8.53
CA LEU A 141 -10.89 5.98 -8.81
C LEU A 141 -12.32 6.38 -8.37
N ALA A 142 -13.31 5.52 -8.61
CA ALA A 142 -14.67 5.72 -8.12
C ALA A 142 -14.69 5.77 -6.59
N VAL A 143 -14.03 4.83 -5.91
CA VAL A 143 -13.91 4.80 -4.43
C VAL A 143 -13.27 6.08 -3.89
N ALA A 144 -12.23 6.59 -4.54
CA ALA A 144 -11.62 7.87 -4.15
C ALA A 144 -12.61 9.04 -4.26
N TYR A 145 -13.38 9.12 -5.35
CA TYR A 145 -14.40 10.16 -5.50
C TYR A 145 -15.58 9.99 -4.53
N LEU A 146 -15.99 8.76 -4.20
CA LEU A 146 -16.99 8.51 -3.16
C LEU A 146 -16.48 8.92 -1.78
N SER A 147 -15.20 8.67 -1.50
CA SER A 147 -14.55 9.11 -0.26
C SER A 147 -14.57 10.64 -0.15
N MET A 148 -14.22 11.35 -1.22
CA MET A 148 -14.35 12.82 -1.27
C MET A 148 -15.80 13.29 -1.08
N THR A 149 -16.76 12.59 -1.68
CA THR A 149 -18.19 12.89 -1.52
C THR A 149 -18.57 12.85 -0.04
N GLN A 150 -18.23 11.77 0.67
CA GLN A 150 -18.50 11.62 2.11
C GLN A 150 -17.85 12.73 2.94
N ILE A 151 -16.60 13.08 2.66
CA ILE A 151 -15.90 14.17 3.36
C ILE A 151 -16.65 15.50 3.16
N PHE A 152 -17.04 15.84 1.93
CA PHE A 152 -17.73 17.10 1.66
C PHE A 152 -19.16 17.14 2.17
N MET A 153 -19.84 16.00 2.23
CA MET A 153 -21.14 15.87 2.90
C MET A 153 -20.99 16.20 4.41
N ASN A 154 -19.96 15.65 5.07
CA ASN A 154 -19.67 15.94 6.47
C ASN A 154 -19.36 17.43 6.71
N LYS A 155 -18.61 18.06 5.78
CA LYS A 155 -18.32 19.50 5.81
C LYS A 155 -19.49 20.41 5.43
N ARG A 156 -20.67 19.86 5.11
CA ARG A 156 -21.86 20.60 4.61
C ARG A 156 -21.60 21.38 3.31
N GLN A 157 -20.62 20.97 2.52
CA GLN A 157 -20.33 21.54 1.20
C GLN A 157 -21.02 20.72 0.11
N PHE A 158 -22.34 20.80 0.07
CA PHE A 158 -23.19 19.91 -0.73
C PHE A 158 -22.97 20.04 -2.25
N LYS A 159 -22.68 21.24 -2.74
CA LYS A 159 -22.32 21.46 -4.15
C LYS A 159 -21.08 20.65 -4.55
N ALA A 160 -20.00 20.74 -3.76
CA ALA A 160 -18.78 19.99 -4.00
C ALA A 160 -19.01 18.48 -3.88
N ALA A 161 -19.79 18.04 -2.87
CA ALA A 161 -20.16 16.64 -2.71
C ALA A 161 -20.89 16.09 -3.96
N LYS A 162 -21.87 16.83 -4.50
CA LYS A 162 -22.60 16.46 -5.72
C LYS A 162 -21.68 16.36 -6.95
N ASP A 163 -20.72 17.27 -7.07
CA ASP A 163 -19.74 17.24 -8.15
C ASP A 163 -18.83 16.00 -8.08
N PHE A 164 -18.32 15.66 -6.89
CA PHE A 164 -17.52 14.44 -6.72
C PHE A 164 -18.34 13.18 -6.90
N PHE A 165 -19.60 13.16 -6.45
CA PHE A 165 -20.49 12.03 -6.64
C PHE A 165 -20.79 11.76 -8.12
N ARG A 166 -21.01 12.83 -8.91
CA ARG A 166 -21.14 12.73 -10.37
C ARG A 166 -19.88 12.10 -10.99
N LYS A 167 -18.69 12.58 -10.62
CA LYS A 167 -17.42 12.02 -11.10
C LYS A 167 -17.26 10.54 -10.72
N ALA A 168 -17.68 10.13 -9.52
CA ALA A 168 -17.68 8.73 -9.11
C ALA A 168 -18.58 7.86 -10.02
N LYS A 169 -19.77 8.35 -10.38
CA LYS A 169 -20.69 7.65 -11.30
C LYS A 169 -20.16 7.60 -12.74
N GLU A 170 -19.48 8.65 -13.19
CA GLU A 170 -18.83 8.70 -14.52
C GLU A 170 -17.73 7.65 -14.69
N CYS A 171 -17.09 7.22 -13.60
CA CYS A 171 -16.13 6.12 -13.61
C CYS A 171 -16.76 4.76 -14.00
N LYS A 172 -18.10 4.64 -13.92
CA LYS A 172 -18.87 3.41 -14.22
C LYS A 172 -18.26 2.16 -13.55
N PRO A 173 -18.14 2.15 -12.21
CA PRO A 173 -17.71 0.95 -11.50
C PRO A 173 -18.68 -0.20 -11.75
N LYS A 174 -18.15 -1.41 -11.82
CA LYS A 174 -18.83 -2.68 -12.05
C LYS A 174 -18.90 -3.52 -10.79
N THR A 175 -18.01 -3.30 -9.83
CA THR A 175 -17.99 -4.09 -8.60
C THR A 175 -19.24 -3.81 -7.76
N LYS A 176 -19.94 -4.87 -7.35
CA LYS A 176 -21.17 -4.78 -6.55
C LYS A 176 -20.99 -3.90 -5.31
N GLN A 177 -19.86 -4.03 -4.61
CA GLN A 177 -19.54 -3.23 -3.43
C GLN A 177 -19.55 -1.72 -3.71
N VAL A 178 -18.94 -1.28 -4.81
CA VAL A 178 -18.89 0.15 -5.17
C VAL A 178 -20.25 0.63 -5.65
N LEU A 179 -20.98 -0.19 -6.42
CA LEU A 179 -22.35 0.10 -6.83
C LEU A 179 -23.31 0.26 -5.65
N ASP A 180 -23.18 -0.59 -4.64
CA ASP A 180 -23.99 -0.50 -3.43
C ASP A 180 -23.63 0.75 -2.61
N GLN A 181 -22.34 1.12 -2.52
CA GLN A 181 -21.93 2.41 -1.94
C GLN A 181 -22.50 3.61 -2.69
N ILE A 182 -22.51 3.59 -4.02
CA ILE A 182 -23.12 4.64 -4.85
C ILE A 182 -24.61 4.78 -4.50
N LYS A 183 -25.36 3.66 -4.46
CA LYS A 183 -26.79 3.68 -4.15
C LYS A 183 -27.07 4.24 -2.76
N GLU A 184 -26.27 3.84 -1.76
CA GLU A 184 -26.41 4.36 -0.40
C GLU A 184 -26.18 5.87 -0.37
N ILE A 185 -25.08 6.35 -0.94
CA ILE A 185 -24.77 7.78 -1.00
C ILE A 185 -25.84 8.54 -1.82
N GLU A 186 -26.38 7.95 -2.88
CA GLU A 186 -27.42 8.55 -3.73
C GLU A 186 -28.69 8.90 -2.95
N LYS A 187 -29.11 8.02 -2.01
CA LYS A 187 -30.26 8.25 -1.14
C LYS A 187 -30.08 9.48 -0.25
N TYR A 188 -28.85 9.69 0.25
CA TYR A 188 -28.54 10.85 1.09
C TYR A 188 -28.37 12.11 0.25
N ILE A 189 -27.62 12.03 -0.85
CA ILE A 189 -27.24 13.19 -1.66
C ILE A 189 -28.41 13.83 -2.42
N SER A 190 -29.39 13.01 -2.80
CA SER A 190 -30.64 13.47 -3.43
C SER A 190 -31.51 14.32 -2.49
N ARG A 191 -31.36 14.15 -1.17
CA ARG A 191 -32.10 14.89 -0.14
C ARG A 191 -31.37 16.16 0.32
N MET A 192 -30.16 16.42 -0.18
CA MET A 192 -29.37 17.56 0.25
C MET A 192 -29.73 18.83 -0.53
N PRO A 193 -29.78 19.99 0.15
CA PRO A 193 -29.97 21.27 -0.53
C PRO A 193 -28.86 21.54 -1.56
N GLY A 194 -29.18 22.36 -2.55
CA GLY A 194 -28.28 22.79 -3.62
C GLY A 194 -27.04 23.51 -3.10
#